data_AF-A0A448Z693-F1
#
_entry.id   AF-A0A448Z693-F1
#
_cell.length_a   1.000
_cell.length_b   1.000
_cell.length_c   1.000
_cell.angle_alpha   90.00
_cell.angle_beta   90.00
_cell.angle_gamma   90.00
#
_symmetry.space_group_name_H-M   'P 1'
#
loop_
_entity.id
_entity.type
_entity.pdbx_description
1 polymer ?
#
loop_
_entity_poly.entity_id
_entity_poly.type
_entity_poly.pdbx_seq_one_letter_code
_entity_poly.pdbx_strand_id
1 'polypeptide(L)'
;MATHHDPITGIPAFHYLSETDDRTPLFTFTIPSSIARVMTVEGTERPDIAFGFLMMSLSYWIELLVLVFAMMSLGAFVGLLLHHAVIKPKQEGTTKAYLVGWGIVLPFWSVFSFLVVEIFDARNMIFKFMMGCFTVVYFFRTIETICGFSPEYVKGSASDFCFYYATIPIMARIKAQKARPPQKKTREDGTNATTNDDGDSDLITHNGNIGDQIPCTSTKILKHFVTFTFLLLALGLLQSILSPFLDFALFRMESSNEDVASFCAKESCFTWRLYANSAIQAFLLQMYLTTYLEALTFLFTAFTGYEAEPVMDNPLLASQSPSEFWGRRWNLLVHTVLKNGVYKPIRKTCSSKTAAVISTFLASGIFHEWLLLMVFPNRFVGGNQHHDGSEKNIYRLEFGGTTIFFLWQAMLIGFEMTLGKSQLFQRISRWVPRPLKTAFVVGTGIPLAHFFLEPYVRSDFFRHGAPGLPMVILIPK
;
A
#
# COMPACT_ATOMS: atom_id res chain seq x y z
N MET A 1 37.00 -2.79 5.12
CA MET A 1 36.38 -4.01 5.66
C MET A 1 36.58 -4.02 7.17
N ALA A 2 35.65 -3.43 7.91
CA ALA A 2 35.53 -3.62 9.35
C ALA A 2 34.08 -4.06 9.56
N THR A 3 33.89 -5.32 9.96
CA THR A 3 32.58 -5.86 10.30
C THR A 3 32.14 -5.21 11.60
N HIS A 4 31.10 -4.37 11.54
CA HIS A 4 30.39 -3.91 12.73
C HIS A 4 29.70 -5.13 13.37
N HIS A 5 30.39 -5.79 14.29
CA HIS A 5 29.80 -6.78 15.17
C HIS A 5 29.07 -6.05 16.31
N ASP A 6 27.80 -6.36 16.49
CA ASP A 6 27.04 -6.00 17.69
C ASP A 6 27.68 -6.73 18.89
N PRO A 7 28.20 -6.03 19.93
CA PRO A 7 29.03 -6.65 20.96
C PRO A 7 28.31 -7.67 21.85
N ILE A 8 26.98 -7.78 21.74
CA ILE A 8 26.16 -8.50 22.72
C ILE A 8 25.74 -9.90 22.24
N THR A 9 25.61 -10.15 20.93
CA THR A 9 24.92 -11.38 20.46
C THR A 9 25.71 -12.25 19.50
N GLY A 10 26.78 -11.76 18.85
CA GLY A 10 27.56 -12.55 17.88
C GLY A 10 26.77 -13.06 16.67
N ILE A 11 25.52 -12.61 16.50
CA ILE A 11 24.68 -12.85 15.32
C ILE A 11 25.12 -11.84 14.25
N PRO A 12 25.18 -12.20 12.95
CA PRO A 12 25.37 -11.20 11.91
C PRO A 12 24.30 -10.11 12.08
N ALA A 13 24.74 -8.89 12.40
CA ALA A 13 23.83 -7.79 12.66
C ALA A 13 22.99 -7.53 11.40
N PHE A 14 21.66 -7.57 11.52
CA PHE A 14 20.75 -7.11 10.47
C PHE A 14 20.90 -5.59 10.35
N HIS A 15 21.73 -5.17 9.39
CA HIS A 15 22.24 -3.81 9.28
C HIS A 15 21.12 -2.80 8.98
N TYR A 16 20.19 -3.16 8.11
CA TYR A 16 19.10 -2.25 7.77
C TYR A 16 17.92 -2.35 8.71
N LEU A 17 17.76 -3.46 9.43
CA LEU A 17 16.80 -3.57 10.53
C LEU A 17 17.06 -2.50 11.62
N SER A 18 18.32 -2.08 11.79
CA SER A 18 18.76 -1.08 12.79
C SER A 18 18.82 0.38 12.29
N GLU A 19 18.24 0.70 11.12
CA GLU A 19 18.13 2.06 10.52
C GLU A 19 19.40 2.64 9.86
N THR A 20 20.44 1.84 9.59
CA THR A 20 21.70 2.38 9.03
C THR A 20 21.70 2.39 7.49
N ASP A 21 21.90 3.57 6.87
CA ASP A 21 22.20 3.73 5.44
C ASP A 21 23.65 4.23 5.29
N ASP A 22 24.56 3.29 5.02
CA ASP A 22 26.00 3.50 4.86
C ASP A 22 26.43 3.51 3.39
N ARG A 23 25.47 3.58 2.47
CA ARG A 23 25.75 3.49 1.03
C ARG A 23 26.61 4.67 0.59
N THR A 24 27.63 4.35 -0.18
CA THR A 24 28.48 5.35 -0.85
C THR A 24 28.00 5.55 -2.29
N PRO A 25 28.12 6.78 -2.85
CA PRO A 25 27.81 7.03 -4.24
C PRO A 25 28.66 6.13 -5.16
N LEU A 26 28.00 5.40 -6.06
CA LEU A 26 28.65 4.57 -7.08
C LEU A 26 29.48 5.44 -8.03
N PHE A 27 28.93 6.61 -8.38
CA PHE A 27 29.63 7.67 -9.09
C PHE A 27 29.07 9.03 -8.67
N THR A 28 29.85 10.08 -8.88
CA THR A 28 29.44 11.47 -8.66
C THR A 28 29.51 12.24 -9.97
N PHE A 29 28.63 13.22 -10.13
CA PHE A 29 28.63 14.12 -11.27
C PHE A 29 28.26 15.52 -10.84
N THR A 30 28.82 16.53 -11.51
CA THR A 30 28.60 17.94 -11.20
C THR A 30 27.77 18.58 -12.29
N ILE A 31 26.73 19.32 -11.91
CA ILE A 31 26.01 20.19 -12.85
C ILE A 31 26.68 21.57 -12.81
N PRO A 32 27.22 22.06 -13.95
CA PRO A 32 27.84 23.37 -14.01
C PRO A 32 26.86 24.48 -13.58
N SER A 33 27.37 25.45 -12.83
CA SER A 33 26.63 26.64 -12.39
C SER A 33 25.91 27.41 -13.51
N SER A 34 26.39 27.31 -14.76
CA SER A 34 25.74 27.91 -15.95
C SER A 34 24.36 27.32 -16.27
N ILE A 35 24.13 26.03 -15.96
CA ILE A 35 22.84 25.36 -16.13
C ILE A 35 21.95 25.62 -14.90
N ALA A 36 22.54 25.68 -13.71
CA ALA A 36 21.82 25.96 -12.46
C ALA A 36 21.20 27.37 -12.42
N ARG A 37 21.80 28.36 -13.11
CA ARG A 37 21.25 29.74 -13.23
C ARG A 37 19.86 29.81 -13.85
N VAL A 38 19.46 28.85 -14.70
CA VAL A 38 18.14 28.86 -15.36
C VAL A 38 17.00 28.54 -14.38
N MET A 39 17.32 28.06 -13.16
CA MET A 39 16.33 27.64 -12.17
C MET A 39 16.06 28.66 -11.05
N THR A 40 16.70 29.83 -11.01
CA THR A 40 16.47 30.83 -9.93
C THR A 40 16.70 32.28 -10.38
N VAL A 41 15.97 33.19 -9.70
CA VAL A 41 16.05 34.66 -9.83
C VAL A 41 17.47 35.18 -9.62
N GLU A 42 17.79 36.23 -10.39
CA GLU A 42 19.09 36.87 -10.58
C GLU A 42 19.93 37.11 -9.32
N GLY A 43 21.26 36.87 -9.42
CA GLY A 43 22.25 37.68 -8.69
C GLY A 43 23.22 36.99 -7.74
N THR A 44 23.16 35.67 -7.52
CA THR A 44 24.17 34.97 -6.68
C THR A 44 24.85 33.82 -7.43
N GLU A 45 26.18 33.89 -7.60
CA GLU A 45 26.99 32.77 -8.08
C GLU A 45 26.98 31.66 -7.03
N ARG A 46 26.17 30.62 -7.25
CA ARG A 46 26.30 29.38 -6.47
C ARG A 46 27.43 28.52 -7.03
N PRO A 47 28.22 27.85 -6.16
CA PRO A 47 29.23 26.88 -6.59
C PRO A 47 28.58 25.71 -7.34
N ASP A 48 29.34 25.01 -8.17
CA ASP A 48 28.87 23.81 -8.88
C ASP A 48 28.23 22.82 -7.90
N ILE A 49 27.06 22.31 -8.30
CA ILE A 49 26.26 21.41 -7.48
C ILE A 49 26.69 19.97 -7.81
N ALA A 50 27.21 19.26 -6.81
CA ALA A 50 27.62 17.86 -6.94
C ALA A 50 26.46 16.93 -6.57
N PHE A 51 26.21 15.94 -7.42
CA PHE A 51 25.25 14.87 -7.19
C PHE A 51 25.98 13.53 -7.09
N GLY A 52 25.46 12.64 -6.25
CA GLY A 52 25.89 11.27 -6.13
C GLY A 52 24.78 10.31 -6.55
N PHE A 53 25.13 9.28 -7.31
CA PHE A 53 24.22 8.18 -7.60
C PHE A 53 24.45 7.04 -6.61
N LEU A 54 23.48 6.78 -5.73
CA LEU A 54 23.43 5.63 -4.83
C LEU A 54 22.74 4.46 -5.54
N MET A 55 23.39 3.30 -5.54
CA MET A 55 22.75 2.05 -5.96
C MET A 55 21.84 1.50 -4.85
N MET A 56 20.86 0.67 -5.20
CA MET A 56 20.07 -0.06 -4.19
C MET A 56 20.98 -0.98 -3.36
N SER A 57 20.69 -1.12 -2.06
CA SER A 57 21.39 -2.06 -1.19
C SER A 57 20.83 -3.47 -1.34
N LEU A 58 21.69 -4.43 -1.69
CA LEU A 58 21.27 -5.83 -1.80
C LEU A 58 20.96 -6.44 -0.43
N SER A 59 21.71 -6.07 0.62
CA SER A 59 21.46 -6.53 1.99
C SER A 59 20.10 -6.07 2.49
N TYR A 60 19.68 -4.84 2.21
CA TYR A 60 18.31 -4.37 2.53
C TYR A 60 17.23 -5.31 1.98
N TRP A 61 17.35 -5.69 0.70
CA TRP A 61 16.38 -6.58 0.06
C TRP A 61 16.46 -8.02 0.58
N ILE A 62 17.65 -8.53 0.89
CA ILE A 62 17.83 -9.85 1.50
C ILE A 62 17.20 -9.90 2.89
N GLU A 63 17.47 -8.90 3.74
CA GLU A 63 16.89 -8.82 5.09
C GLU A 63 15.36 -8.74 5.02
N LEU A 64 14.82 -7.94 4.10
CA LEU A 64 13.37 -7.85 3.88
C LEU A 64 12.78 -9.18 3.39
N LEU A 65 13.49 -9.90 2.53
CA LEU A 65 13.05 -11.20 2.02
C LEU A 65 13.05 -12.27 3.14
N VAL A 66 14.08 -12.28 3.99
CA VAL A 66 14.14 -13.15 5.19
C VAL A 66 12.94 -12.88 6.10
N LEU A 67 12.62 -11.60 6.34
CA LEU A 67 11.47 -11.19 7.12
C LEU A 67 10.15 -11.69 6.51
N VAL A 68 9.97 -11.51 5.20
CA VAL A 68 8.79 -12.00 4.46
C VAL A 68 8.65 -13.52 4.60
N PHE A 69 9.71 -14.29 4.40
CA PHE A 69 9.68 -15.75 4.56
C PHE A 69 9.39 -16.19 6.00
N ALA A 70 9.93 -15.49 7.00
CA ALA A 70 9.63 -15.76 8.40
C ALA A 70 8.14 -15.54 8.71
N MET A 71 7.57 -14.43 8.25
CA MET A 71 6.14 -14.13 8.40
C MET A 71 5.25 -15.11 7.65
N MET A 72 5.64 -15.56 6.46
CA MET A 72 4.93 -16.60 5.70
C MET A 72 4.98 -17.96 6.38
N SER A 73 6.13 -18.34 6.95
CA SER A 73 6.30 -19.61 7.66
C SER A 73 5.43 -19.68 8.90
N LEU A 74 5.41 -18.60 9.70
CA LEU A 74 4.51 -18.48 10.84
C LEU A 74 3.03 -18.46 10.42
N GLY A 75 2.71 -17.72 9.36
CA GLY A 75 1.37 -17.70 8.78
C GLY A 75 0.90 -19.10 8.39
N ALA A 76 1.75 -19.89 7.72
CA ALA A 76 1.43 -21.26 7.34
C ALA A 76 1.21 -22.16 8.56
N PHE A 77 2.02 -22.00 9.62
CA PHE A 77 1.84 -22.74 10.87
C PHE A 77 0.50 -22.41 11.55
N VAL A 78 0.15 -21.12 11.69
CA VAL A 78 -1.14 -20.71 12.25
C VAL A 78 -2.30 -21.16 11.35
N GLY A 79 -2.12 -21.09 10.03
CA GLY A 79 -3.06 -21.61 9.04
C GLY A 79 -3.32 -23.11 9.23
N LEU A 80 -2.29 -23.90 9.53
CA LEU A 80 -2.42 -25.34 9.79
C LEU A 80 -3.24 -25.61 11.06
N LEU A 81 -3.04 -24.81 12.12
CA LEU A 81 -3.83 -24.89 13.35
C LEU A 81 -5.30 -24.54 13.09
N LEU A 82 -5.55 -23.45 12.37
CA LEU A 82 -6.92 -23.05 11.97
C LEU A 82 -7.59 -24.09 11.08
N HIS A 83 -6.87 -24.70 10.15
CA HIS A 83 -7.40 -25.77 9.32
C HIS A 83 -7.86 -26.94 10.17
N HIS A 84 -7.05 -27.40 11.14
CA HIS A 84 -7.39 -28.51 12.01
C HIS A 84 -8.52 -28.20 13.00
N ALA A 85 -8.57 -26.98 13.52
CA ALA A 85 -9.54 -26.57 14.52
C ALA A 85 -10.90 -26.16 13.91
N VAL A 86 -10.91 -25.55 12.73
CA VAL A 86 -12.08 -24.91 12.14
C VAL A 86 -12.52 -25.55 10.82
N ILE A 87 -11.63 -25.65 9.83
CA ILE A 87 -11.99 -26.08 8.47
C ILE A 87 -12.28 -27.59 8.41
N LYS A 88 -11.31 -28.42 8.82
CA LYS A 88 -11.39 -29.89 8.77
C LYS A 88 -12.63 -30.45 9.50
N PRO A 89 -12.98 -29.98 10.72
CA PRO A 89 -14.16 -30.46 11.43
C PRO A 89 -15.44 -29.67 11.07
N LYS A 90 -15.40 -28.82 10.02
CA LYS A 90 -16.52 -28.01 9.52
C LYS A 90 -17.19 -27.16 10.61
N GLN A 91 -16.38 -26.51 11.45
CA GLN A 91 -16.85 -25.71 12.59
C GLN A 91 -17.05 -24.22 12.24
N GLU A 92 -16.93 -23.84 10.97
CA GLU A 92 -17.12 -22.45 10.51
C GLU A 92 -18.45 -21.87 11.01
N GLY A 93 -18.42 -20.66 11.57
CA GLY A 93 -19.59 -19.97 12.10
C GLY A 93 -20.15 -20.51 13.42
N THR A 94 -19.49 -21.51 14.03
CA THR A 94 -19.90 -22.07 15.33
C THR A 94 -19.18 -21.39 16.50
N THR A 95 -19.71 -21.57 17.71
CA THR A 95 -19.06 -21.10 18.95
C THR A 95 -17.64 -21.62 19.11
N LYS A 96 -17.33 -22.84 18.67
CA LYS A 96 -15.98 -23.40 18.74
C LYS A 96 -15.00 -22.63 17.85
N ALA A 97 -15.40 -22.30 16.62
CA ALA A 97 -14.59 -21.49 15.73
C ALA A 97 -14.39 -20.07 16.27
N TYR A 98 -15.40 -19.48 16.90
CA TYR A 98 -15.27 -18.17 17.54
C TYR A 98 -14.35 -18.19 18.76
N LEU A 99 -14.38 -19.23 19.59
CA LEU A 99 -13.44 -19.38 20.71
C LEU A 99 -11.99 -19.49 20.22
N VAL A 100 -11.74 -20.26 19.16
CA VAL A 100 -10.40 -20.38 18.56
C VAL A 100 -9.95 -19.05 17.92
N GLY A 101 -10.81 -18.45 17.10
CA GLY A 101 -10.52 -17.20 16.40
C GLY A 101 -10.37 -16.01 17.34
N TRP A 102 -11.46 -15.62 18.00
CA TRP A 102 -11.50 -14.44 18.88
C TRP A 102 -10.73 -14.63 20.18
N GLY A 103 -10.65 -15.85 20.70
CA GLY A 103 -10.01 -16.12 21.99
C GLY A 103 -8.51 -16.35 21.90
N ILE A 104 -8.00 -16.88 20.78
CA ILE A 104 -6.59 -17.32 20.67
C ILE A 104 -5.89 -16.65 19.49
N VAL A 105 -6.36 -16.89 18.27
CA VAL A 105 -5.61 -16.54 17.05
C VAL A 105 -5.59 -15.04 16.77
N LEU A 106 -6.72 -14.35 16.95
CA LEU A 106 -6.80 -12.90 16.75
C LEU A 106 -6.00 -12.13 17.81
N PRO A 107 -6.10 -12.43 19.13
CA PRO A 107 -5.23 -11.82 20.14
C PRO A 107 -3.75 -12.07 19.86
N PHE A 108 -3.39 -13.30 19.44
CA PHE A 108 -2.03 -13.61 19.02
C PHE A 108 -1.55 -12.66 17.92
N TRP A 109 -2.30 -12.52 16.82
CA TRP A 109 -1.90 -11.63 15.74
C TRP A 109 -1.84 -10.16 16.18
N SER A 110 -2.80 -9.68 16.97
CA SER A 110 -2.83 -8.30 17.46
C SER A 110 -1.58 -7.90 18.27
N VAL A 111 -0.95 -8.85 18.96
CA VAL A 111 0.19 -8.61 19.86
C VAL A 111 1.52 -9.06 19.27
N PHE A 112 1.51 -10.10 18.43
CA PHE A 112 2.72 -10.75 17.89
C PHE A 112 3.71 -9.75 17.29
N SER A 113 3.25 -8.84 16.44
CA SER A 113 4.13 -7.88 15.78
C SER A 113 4.77 -6.87 16.73
N PHE A 114 4.12 -6.53 17.84
CA PHE A 114 4.74 -5.70 18.89
C PHE A 114 5.85 -6.47 19.60
N LEU A 115 5.59 -7.73 19.95
CA LEU A 115 6.59 -8.59 20.60
C LEU A 115 7.81 -8.79 19.72
N VAL A 116 7.63 -9.06 18.43
CA VAL A 116 8.75 -9.24 17.50
C VAL A 116 9.56 -7.96 17.36
N VAL A 117 8.90 -6.81 17.22
CA VAL A 117 9.60 -5.52 17.14
C VAL A 117 10.44 -5.25 18.39
N GLU A 118 9.91 -5.56 19.58
CA GLU A 118 10.61 -5.37 20.85
C GLU A 118 11.75 -6.40 21.04
N ILE A 119 11.51 -7.68 20.78
CA ILE A 119 12.50 -8.76 20.94
C ILE A 119 13.70 -8.60 20.01
N PHE A 120 13.45 -8.22 18.75
CA PHE A 120 14.51 -8.08 17.74
C PHE A 120 15.06 -6.66 17.64
N ASP A 121 14.65 -5.74 18.52
CA ASP A 121 14.91 -4.29 18.44
C ASP A 121 14.80 -3.79 16.99
N ALA A 122 13.71 -4.15 16.32
CA ALA A 122 13.50 -3.72 14.95
C ALA A 122 13.31 -2.20 14.97
N ARG A 123 14.16 -1.45 14.29
CA ARG A 123 14.09 0.02 14.27
C ARG A 123 13.51 0.53 12.97
N ASN A 124 13.94 -0.05 11.84
CA ASN A 124 13.50 0.33 10.50
C ASN A 124 11.97 0.27 10.31
N MET A 125 11.41 1.41 9.91
CA MET A 125 9.97 1.60 9.79
C MET A 125 9.34 0.86 8.61
N ILE A 126 10.07 0.63 7.51
CA ILE A 126 9.56 -0.17 6.38
C ILE A 126 9.43 -1.65 6.79
N PHE A 127 10.39 -2.16 7.55
CA PHE A 127 10.36 -3.54 8.05
C PHE A 127 9.22 -3.74 9.03
N LYS A 128 9.02 -2.79 9.96
CA LYS A 128 7.84 -2.76 10.84
C LYS A 128 6.55 -2.74 10.04
N PHE A 129 6.46 -1.85 9.05
CA PHE A 129 5.27 -1.72 8.22
C PHE A 129 4.96 -3.01 7.46
N MET A 130 5.98 -3.67 6.92
CA MET A 130 5.83 -4.98 6.28
C MET A 130 5.28 -6.03 7.26
N MET A 131 5.86 -6.17 8.46
CA MET A 131 5.34 -7.08 9.50
C MET A 131 3.87 -6.77 9.84
N GLY A 132 3.56 -5.48 10.06
CA GLY A 132 2.21 -5.04 10.35
C GLY A 132 1.22 -5.35 9.22
N CYS A 133 1.61 -5.18 7.95
CA CYS A 133 0.77 -5.56 6.80
C CYS A 133 0.45 -7.06 6.79
N PHE A 134 1.44 -7.92 7.04
CA PHE A 134 1.22 -9.37 7.16
C PHE A 134 0.23 -9.69 8.29
N THR A 135 0.44 -9.11 9.47
CA THR A 135 -0.48 -9.28 10.61
C THR A 135 -1.91 -8.89 10.27
N VAL A 136 -2.13 -7.75 9.62
CA VAL A 136 -3.47 -7.29 9.24
C VAL A 136 -4.13 -8.26 8.26
N VAL A 137 -3.38 -8.76 7.27
CA VAL A 137 -3.90 -9.76 6.32
C VAL A 137 -4.29 -11.05 7.04
N TYR A 138 -3.43 -11.56 7.93
CA TYR A 138 -3.71 -12.79 8.70
C TYR A 138 -4.87 -12.62 9.68
N PHE A 139 -5.00 -11.44 10.29
CA PHE A 139 -6.12 -11.08 11.15
C PHE A 139 -7.44 -11.20 10.38
N PHE A 140 -7.53 -10.60 9.20
CA PHE A 140 -8.76 -10.67 8.41
C PHE A 140 -9.02 -12.04 7.79
N ARG A 141 -7.99 -12.76 7.35
CA ARG A 141 -8.14 -14.15 6.90
C ARG A 141 -8.62 -15.07 8.02
N THR A 142 -8.23 -14.80 9.26
CA THR A 142 -8.76 -15.50 10.43
C THR A 142 -10.24 -15.22 10.62
N ILE A 143 -10.68 -13.95 10.53
CA ILE A 143 -12.12 -13.62 10.62
C ILE A 143 -12.90 -14.27 9.47
N GLU A 144 -12.39 -14.16 8.25
CA GLU A 144 -12.95 -14.82 7.07
C GLU A 144 -13.12 -16.34 7.28
N THR A 145 -12.14 -16.99 7.91
CA THR A 145 -12.17 -18.42 8.24
C THR A 145 -13.25 -18.73 9.27
N ILE A 146 -13.21 -18.07 10.44
CA ILE A 146 -14.13 -18.40 11.53
C ILE A 146 -15.58 -18.02 11.23
N CYS A 147 -15.81 -17.01 10.38
CA CYS A 147 -17.15 -16.62 9.92
C CYS A 147 -17.66 -17.45 8.74
N GLY A 148 -16.84 -18.34 8.17
CA GLY A 148 -17.23 -19.23 7.06
C GLY A 148 -17.32 -18.54 5.70
N PHE A 149 -16.50 -17.52 5.46
CA PHE A 149 -16.42 -16.80 4.19
C PHE A 149 -15.16 -17.12 3.39
N SER A 150 -14.31 -18.04 3.88
CA SER A 150 -13.15 -18.54 3.15
C SER A 150 -13.54 -19.12 1.79
N PRO A 151 -12.71 -18.96 0.74
CA PRO A 151 -13.02 -19.50 -0.57
C PRO A 151 -13.16 -21.03 -0.55
N GLU A 152 -14.12 -21.60 -1.28
CA GLU A 152 -14.35 -23.05 -1.26
C GLU A 152 -13.14 -23.86 -1.74
N TYR A 153 -12.35 -23.33 -2.68
CA TYR A 153 -11.17 -24.00 -3.20
C TYR A 153 -10.04 -24.18 -2.17
N VAL A 154 -10.03 -23.41 -1.07
CA VAL A 154 -8.98 -23.55 -0.04
C VAL A 154 -9.36 -24.56 1.04
N LYS A 155 -10.62 -25.02 1.06
CA LYS A 155 -11.13 -25.94 2.09
C LYS A 155 -10.84 -27.40 1.79
N GLY A 156 -10.38 -27.72 0.58
CA GLY A 156 -10.18 -29.09 0.11
C GLY A 156 -8.96 -29.79 0.71
N SER A 157 -7.88 -29.06 1.00
CA SER A 157 -6.66 -29.62 1.57
C SER A 157 -6.00 -28.69 2.58
N ALA A 158 -5.24 -29.27 3.52
CA ALA A 158 -4.48 -28.49 4.49
C ALA A 158 -3.41 -27.62 3.81
N SER A 159 -2.76 -28.13 2.76
CA SER A 159 -1.74 -27.40 2.01
C SER A 159 -2.33 -26.19 1.28
N ASP A 160 -3.47 -26.33 0.62
CA ASP A 160 -4.13 -25.23 -0.07
C ASP A 160 -4.56 -24.14 0.90
N PHE A 161 -5.09 -24.53 2.07
CA PHE A 161 -5.46 -23.59 3.12
C PHE A 161 -4.24 -22.87 3.68
N CYS A 162 -3.17 -23.58 4.02
CA CYS A 162 -1.95 -22.98 4.58
C CYS A 162 -1.30 -22.04 3.58
N PHE A 163 -1.24 -22.43 2.30
CA PHE A 163 -0.72 -21.59 1.23
C PHE A 163 -1.55 -20.32 1.08
N TYR A 164 -2.88 -20.45 0.96
CA TYR A 164 -3.77 -19.29 0.89
C TYR A 164 -3.66 -18.39 2.13
N TYR A 165 -3.55 -18.98 3.33
CA TYR A 165 -3.47 -18.21 4.56
C TYR A 165 -2.15 -17.43 4.66
N ALA A 166 -1.04 -18.04 4.25
CA ALA A 166 0.31 -17.49 4.38
C ALA A 166 0.73 -16.52 3.26
N THR A 167 0.30 -16.71 2.02
CA THR A 167 0.82 -15.91 0.89
C THR A 167 0.11 -14.56 0.79
N ILE A 168 0.87 -13.47 0.63
CA ILE A 168 0.29 -12.14 0.42
C ILE A 168 -0.38 -12.05 -0.95
N PRO A 169 0.31 -12.32 -2.08
CA PRO A 169 -0.38 -12.48 -3.35
C PRO A 169 -1.44 -13.59 -3.28
N ILE A 170 -2.62 -13.29 -3.80
CA ILE A 170 -3.70 -14.26 -3.95
C ILE A 170 -3.54 -14.90 -5.32
N MET A 171 -3.46 -16.22 -5.39
CA MET A 171 -3.36 -16.93 -6.65
C MET A 171 -4.61 -16.70 -7.52
N ALA A 172 -4.39 -16.30 -8.77
CA ALA A 172 -5.44 -16.09 -9.75
C ALA A 172 -6.04 -17.43 -10.19
N ARG A 173 -7.36 -17.42 -10.39
CA ARG A 173 -8.14 -18.59 -10.78
C ARG A 173 -9.15 -18.24 -11.86
N ILE A 174 -9.52 -19.22 -12.67
CA ILE A 174 -10.52 -19.05 -13.75
C ILE A 174 -11.87 -18.66 -13.13
N LYS A 175 -12.37 -17.47 -13.49
CA LYS A 175 -13.66 -16.95 -13.01
C LYS A 175 -14.76 -17.30 -14.01
N ALA A 176 -15.94 -17.65 -13.50
CA ALA A 176 -17.13 -17.78 -14.34
C ALA A 176 -17.40 -16.44 -15.06
N GLN A 177 -17.52 -16.45 -16.39
CA GLN A 177 -17.93 -15.25 -17.12
C GLN A 177 -19.34 -14.85 -16.66
N LYS A 178 -19.48 -13.65 -16.09
CA LYS A 178 -20.81 -13.06 -15.92
C LYS A 178 -21.35 -12.76 -17.32
N ALA A 179 -22.42 -13.45 -17.72
CA ALA A 179 -23.15 -13.14 -18.94
C ALA A 179 -23.39 -11.62 -19.00
N ARG A 180 -22.86 -10.93 -20.02
CA ARG A 180 -23.22 -9.54 -20.28
C ARG A 180 -24.75 -9.53 -20.51
N PRO A 181 -25.52 -8.63 -19.88
CA PRO A 181 -26.91 -8.45 -20.25
C PRO A 181 -26.97 -8.12 -21.76
N PRO A 182 -27.97 -8.62 -22.51
CA PRO A 182 -28.05 -8.39 -23.94
C PRO A 182 -28.02 -6.88 -24.20
N GLN A 183 -27.00 -6.42 -24.92
CA GLN A 183 -27.02 -5.09 -25.50
C GLN A 183 -28.26 -5.02 -26.38
N LYS A 184 -29.21 -4.15 -26.04
CA LYS A 184 -30.27 -3.75 -26.96
C LYS A 184 -29.56 -3.20 -28.20
N LYS A 185 -29.54 -3.96 -29.29
CA LYS A 185 -29.25 -3.45 -30.63
C LYS A 185 -30.34 -2.43 -30.95
N THR A 186 -30.03 -1.15 -30.79
CA THR A 186 -30.78 -0.10 -31.48
C THR A 186 -30.46 -0.28 -32.96
N ARG A 187 -31.47 -0.67 -33.75
CA ARG A 187 -31.42 -0.62 -35.22
C ARG A 187 -31.42 0.87 -35.58
N GLU A 188 -30.31 1.38 -36.07
CA GLU A 188 -30.26 2.58 -36.90
C GLU A 188 -29.28 2.33 -38.06
N ASP A 189 -29.62 2.97 -39.17
CA ASP A 189 -29.35 2.57 -40.54
C ASP A 189 -27.90 2.64 -41.00
N GLY A 190 -27.67 2.02 -42.16
CA GLY A 190 -26.37 1.74 -42.73
C GLY A 190 -25.53 2.97 -43.05
N THR A 191 -24.22 2.82 -42.84
CA THR A 191 -23.20 3.31 -43.77
C THR A 191 -21.88 2.63 -43.44
N ASN A 192 -21.24 2.06 -44.47
CA ASN A 192 -19.97 1.36 -44.39
C ASN A 192 -18.84 2.32 -43.98
N ALA A 193 -18.12 1.97 -42.92
CA ALA A 193 -16.77 2.48 -42.68
C ALA A 193 -15.93 1.34 -42.06
N THR A 194 -15.00 0.82 -42.85
CA THR A 194 -13.91 -0.05 -42.44
C THR A 194 -12.93 0.74 -41.58
N THR A 195 -12.84 0.40 -40.30
CA THR A 195 -11.73 0.80 -39.44
C THR A 195 -11.17 -0.45 -38.76
N ASN A 196 -9.90 -0.72 -39.05
CA ASN A 196 -9.08 -1.72 -38.39
C ASN A 196 -9.04 -1.43 -36.89
N ASP A 197 -9.60 -2.35 -36.11
CA ASP A 197 -9.61 -2.30 -34.64
C ASP A 197 -8.55 -3.30 -34.16
N ASP A 198 -7.28 -2.90 -34.22
CA ASP A 198 -6.19 -3.52 -33.47
C ASP A 198 -6.31 -3.06 -32.02
N GLY A 199 -7.15 -3.77 -31.26
CA GLY A 199 -7.53 -3.42 -29.89
C GLY A 199 -7.77 -4.67 -29.05
N ASP A 200 -6.67 -5.32 -28.68
CA ASP A 200 -6.46 -6.03 -27.41
C ASP A 200 -7.69 -6.83 -26.90
N SER A 201 -8.02 -7.91 -27.61
CA SER A 201 -8.87 -8.98 -27.09
C SER A 201 -8.02 -10.23 -26.88
N ASP A 202 -7.16 -10.17 -25.87
CA ASP A 202 -6.57 -11.36 -25.24
C ASP A 202 -7.69 -12.17 -24.54
N LEU A 203 -8.55 -12.77 -25.36
CA LEU A 203 -9.39 -13.92 -25.02
C LEU A 203 -8.44 -15.11 -24.85
N ILE A 204 -7.79 -15.18 -23.69
CA ILE A 204 -7.13 -16.42 -23.26
C ILE A 204 -8.24 -17.46 -23.11
N THR A 205 -8.33 -18.35 -24.09
CA THR A 205 -9.08 -19.60 -24.05
C THR A 205 -8.45 -20.50 -22.99
N HIS A 206 -8.73 -20.23 -21.71
CA HIS A 206 -8.40 -21.17 -20.67
C HIS A 206 -9.27 -22.42 -20.88
N ASN A 207 -8.69 -23.47 -21.44
CA ASN A 207 -9.24 -24.84 -21.52
C ASN A 207 -9.33 -25.51 -20.12
N GLY A 208 -9.64 -24.75 -19.08
CA GLY A 208 -9.71 -25.20 -17.69
C GLY A 208 -11.10 -25.05 -17.10
N ASN A 209 -11.36 -25.78 -16.02
CA ASN A 209 -12.62 -25.66 -15.29
C ASN A 209 -12.63 -24.38 -14.46
N ILE A 210 -13.84 -23.86 -14.21
CA ILE A 210 -14.02 -22.70 -13.33
C ILE A 210 -13.42 -23.04 -11.95
N GLY A 211 -12.54 -22.17 -11.45
CA GLY A 211 -11.83 -22.37 -10.19
C GLY A 211 -10.41 -22.94 -10.32
N ASP A 212 -10.01 -23.42 -11.50
CA ASP A 212 -8.64 -23.90 -11.70
C ASP A 212 -7.62 -22.74 -11.63
N GLN A 213 -6.41 -23.07 -11.21
CA GLN A 213 -5.29 -22.14 -11.11
C GLN A 213 -4.83 -21.72 -12.50
N ILE A 214 -4.45 -20.46 -12.66
CA ILE A 214 -3.99 -19.93 -13.94
C ILE A 214 -2.46 -20.09 -14.00
N PRO A 215 -1.91 -20.94 -14.90
CA PRO A 215 -0.47 -21.08 -15.05
C PRO A 215 0.12 -19.79 -15.63
N CYS A 216 1.23 -19.32 -15.05
CA CYS A 216 1.93 -18.13 -15.49
C CYS A 216 2.97 -18.49 -16.56
N THR A 217 2.87 -17.86 -17.73
CA THR A 217 3.85 -18.05 -18.81
C THR A 217 5.16 -17.31 -18.48
N SER A 218 6.29 -17.79 -19.00
CA SER A 218 7.59 -17.12 -18.83
C SER A 218 7.58 -15.67 -19.30
N THR A 219 6.78 -15.33 -20.33
CA THR A 219 6.57 -13.96 -20.80
C THR A 219 5.90 -13.08 -19.74
N LYS A 220 4.91 -13.60 -19.02
CA LYS A 220 4.26 -12.86 -17.92
C LYS A 220 5.19 -12.70 -16.72
N ILE A 221 5.98 -13.71 -16.38
CA ILE A 221 7.02 -13.60 -15.34
C ILE A 221 8.04 -12.50 -15.70
N LEU A 222 8.52 -12.49 -16.96
CA LEU A 222 9.41 -11.44 -17.46
C LEU A 222 8.75 -10.06 -17.41
N LYS A 223 7.46 -9.97 -17.73
CA LYS A 223 6.69 -8.72 -17.63
C LYS A 223 6.67 -8.19 -16.20
N HIS A 224 6.45 -9.05 -15.20
CA HIS A 224 6.51 -8.64 -13.79
C HIS A 224 7.90 -8.15 -13.39
N PHE A 225 8.96 -8.86 -13.81
CA PHE A 225 10.34 -8.42 -13.56
C PHE A 225 10.65 -7.05 -14.16
N VAL A 226 10.27 -6.82 -15.42
CA VAL A 226 10.47 -5.53 -16.11
C VAL A 226 9.64 -4.43 -15.44
N THR A 227 8.38 -4.73 -15.09
CA THR A 227 7.48 -3.78 -14.42
C THR A 227 8.03 -3.38 -13.05
N PHE A 228 8.46 -4.36 -12.24
CA PHE A 228 9.11 -4.11 -10.95
C PHE A 228 10.37 -3.24 -11.12
N THR A 229 11.25 -3.57 -12.08
CA THR A 229 12.48 -2.81 -12.31
C THR A 229 12.19 -1.37 -12.71
N PHE A 230 11.22 -1.15 -13.59
CA PHE A 230 10.78 0.19 -13.99
C PHE A 230 10.20 0.97 -12.80
N LEU A 231 9.31 0.35 -12.02
CA LEU A 231 8.70 0.97 -10.84
C LEU A 231 9.77 1.33 -9.80
N LEU A 232 10.77 0.46 -9.60
CA LEU A 232 11.88 0.69 -8.69
C LEU A 232 12.71 1.92 -9.07
N LEU A 233 13.05 2.06 -10.36
CA LEU A 233 13.76 3.23 -10.89
C LEU A 233 12.91 4.50 -10.81
N ALA A 234 11.63 4.41 -11.17
CA ALA A 234 10.70 5.54 -11.11
C ALA A 234 10.47 6.04 -9.67
N LEU A 235 10.33 5.10 -8.73
CA LEU A 235 10.20 5.43 -7.31
C LEU A 235 11.49 6.04 -6.75
N GLY A 236 12.65 5.48 -7.09
CA GLY A 236 13.95 6.03 -6.73
C GLY A 236 14.13 7.47 -7.22
N LEU A 237 13.78 7.73 -8.47
CA LEU A 237 13.79 9.08 -9.06
C LEU A 237 12.82 10.03 -8.35
N LEU A 238 11.57 9.59 -8.13
CA LEU A 238 10.56 10.40 -7.44
C LEU A 238 11.03 10.79 -6.04
N GLN A 239 11.60 9.84 -5.30
CA GLN A 239 12.12 10.10 -3.97
C GLN A 239 13.35 11.00 -4.00
N SER A 240 14.25 10.83 -4.97
CA SER A 240 15.38 11.74 -5.17
C SER A 240 14.94 13.18 -5.39
N ILE A 241 13.89 13.39 -6.17
CA ILE A 241 13.31 14.73 -6.42
C ILE A 241 12.71 15.31 -5.14
N LEU A 242 12.03 14.51 -4.33
CA LEU A 242 11.30 14.98 -3.15
C LEU A 242 12.16 15.06 -1.88
N SER A 243 13.23 14.27 -1.78
CA SER A 243 14.09 14.17 -0.59
C SER A 243 14.76 15.48 -0.13
N PRO A 244 15.07 16.47 -0.99
CA PRO A 244 15.61 17.75 -0.53
C PRO A 244 14.57 18.65 0.15
N PHE A 245 13.27 18.37 -0.03
CA PHE A 245 12.19 19.15 0.56
C PHE A 245 11.85 18.60 1.95
N LEU A 246 11.74 19.51 2.93
CA LEU A 246 11.25 19.15 4.26
C LEU A 246 9.84 18.52 4.15
N ASP A 247 9.62 17.41 4.84
CA ASP A 247 8.38 16.63 4.82
C ASP A 247 7.88 16.26 3.40
N PHE A 248 8.81 16.17 2.43
CA PHE A 248 8.50 15.90 1.02
C PHE A 248 7.48 16.89 0.41
N ALA A 249 7.40 18.11 0.98
CA ALA A 249 6.45 19.15 0.58
C ALA A 249 7.09 20.08 -0.47
N LEU A 250 6.70 19.89 -1.74
CA LEU A 250 7.22 20.68 -2.87
C LEU A 250 6.77 22.15 -2.82
N PHE A 251 5.54 22.40 -2.38
CA PHE A 251 4.96 23.74 -2.32
C PHE A 251 5.05 24.28 -0.89
N ARG A 252 6.02 25.17 -0.64
CA ARG A 252 6.27 25.74 0.69
C ARG A 252 5.02 26.43 1.26
N MET A 253 4.60 26.04 2.44
CA MET A 253 3.60 26.78 3.20
C MET A 253 4.31 27.93 3.92
N GLU A 254 3.87 29.17 3.70
CA GLU A 254 4.34 30.32 4.48
C GLU A 254 3.64 30.24 5.84
N SER A 255 4.23 29.57 6.82
CA SER A 255 3.82 29.76 8.22
C SER A 255 4.86 30.64 8.89
N SER A 256 4.51 31.92 9.04
CA SER A 256 5.13 32.79 10.04
C SER A 256 4.84 32.21 11.42
N ASN A 257 5.90 31.98 12.19
CA ASN A 257 5.96 31.46 13.57
C ASN A 257 6.30 29.96 13.68
N GLU A 258 7.38 29.74 14.44
CA GLU A 258 8.14 28.52 14.63
C GLU A 258 7.44 27.45 15.49
N ASP A 259 6.16 27.61 15.78
CA ASP A 259 5.36 26.53 16.36
C ASP A 259 4.77 25.70 15.23
N VAL A 260 5.52 24.68 14.83
CA VAL A 260 5.06 23.44 14.18
C VAL A 260 3.56 23.46 13.87
N ALA A 261 3.20 24.10 12.76
CA ALA A 261 1.82 24.21 12.31
C ALA A 261 1.32 22.80 12.04
N SER A 262 0.68 22.20 13.04
CA SER A 262 0.00 20.92 12.97
C SER A 262 -0.76 20.87 11.64
N PHE A 263 -0.57 19.83 10.85
CA PHE A 263 -1.38 19.64 9.63
C PHE A 263 -2.89 19.57 9.97
N CYS A 264 -3.25 19.40 11.25
CA CYS A 264 -4.60 19.49 11.80
C CYS A 264 -5.04 20.92 12.17
N ALA A 265 -4.19 21.95 11.99
CA ALA A 265 -4.54 23.34 12.26
C ALA A 265 -5.64 23.77 11.27
N LYS A 266 -6.81 24.16 11.82
CA LYS A 266 -8.00 24.55 11.05
C LYS A 266 -7.73 25.63 10.00
N GLU A 267 -6.73 26.47 10.22
CA GLU A 267 -6.33 27.58 9.34
C GLU A 267 -5.54 27.13 8.10
N SER A 268 -4.93 25.93 8.15
CA SER A 268 -4.20 25.34 7.01
C SER A 268 -5.06 24.40 6.17
N CYS A 269 -6.17 23.90 6.73
CA CYS A 269 -7.16 23.11 6.02
C CYS A 269 -7.68 23.88 4.80
N PHE A 270 -7.81 23.21 3.65
CA PHE A 270 -8.38 23.76 2.41
C PHE A 270 -7.50 24.72 1.59
N THR A 271 -6.20 24.83 1.86
CA THR A 271 -5.29 25.53 0.94
C THR A 271 -4.90 24.67 -0.26
N TRP A 272 -4.76 25.27 -1.46
CA TRP A 272 -4.35 24.52 -2.66
C TRP A 272 -2.94 23.92 -2.50
N ARG A 273 -2.05 24.61 -1.77
CA ARG A 273 -0.68 24.14 -1.48
C ARG A 273 -0.72 22.85 -0.66
N LEU A 274 -1.55 22.80 0.39
CA LEU A 274 -1.75 21.59 1.19
C LEU A 274 -2.25 20.43 0.33
N TYR A 275 -3.21 20.67 -0.56
CA TYR A 275 -3.75 19.63 -1.44
C TYR A 275 -2.76 19.14 -2.46
N ALA A 276 -1.99 20.04 -3.07
CA ALA A 276 -0.94 19.69 -4.01
C ALA A 276 0.15 18.84 -3.33
N ASN A 277 0.60 19.24 -2.14
CA ASN A 277 1.56 18.45 -1.34
C ASN A 277 0.97 17.10 -0.94
N SER A 278 -0.27 17.06 -0.43
CA SER A 278 -0.94 15.81 -0.04
C SER A 278 -1.10 14.85 -1.22
N ALA A 279 -1.37 15.37 -2.44
CA ALA A 279 -1.45 14.56 -3.64
C ALA A 279 -0.08 13.96 -4.03
N ILE A 280 0.99 14.75 -3.96
CA ILE A 280 2.37 14.28 -4.24
C ILE A 280 2.80 13.22 -3.21
N GLN A 281 2.51 13.46 -1.93
CA GLN A 281 2.82 12.52 -0.84
C GLN A 281 2.00 11.23 -0.94
N ALA A 282 0.71 11.32 -1.28
CA ALA A 282 -0.13 10.15 -1.56
C ALA A 282 0.41 9.35 -2.73
N PHE A 283 0.86 10.03 -3.78
CA PHE A 283 1.48 9.40 -4.95
C PHE A 283 2.79 8.69 -4.59
N LEU A 284 3.65 9.32 -3.77
CA LEU A 284 4.87 8.68 -3.26
C LEU A 284 4.56 7.41 -2.47
N LEU A 285 3.61 7.49 -1.52
CA LEU A 285 3.18 6.32 -0.74
C LEU A 285 2.60 5.21 -1.63
N GLN A 286 1.78 5.57 -2.63
CA GLN A 286 1.26 4.60 -3.59
C GLN A 286 2.37 3.95 -4.41
N MET A 287 3.36 4.72 -4.89
CA MET A 287 4.48 4.19 -5.66
C MET A 287 5.29 3.21 -4.82
N TYR A 288 5.51 3.50 -3.53
CA TYR A 288 6.08 2.56 -2.58
C TYR A 288 5.27 1.26 -2.49
N LEU A 289 3.98 1.34 -2.18
CA LEU A 289 3.12 0.16 -2.07
C LEU A 289 3.11 -0.66 -3.36
N THR A 290 2.97 0.01 -4.51
CA THR A 290 2.90 -0.65 -5.82
C THR A 290 4.21 -1.35 -6.15
N THR A 291 5.36 -0.72 -5.91
CA THR A 291 6.68 -1.30 -6.19
C THR A 291 6.93 -2.54 -5.34
N TYR A 292 6.64 -2.48 -4.04
CA TYR A 292 6.89 -3.60 -3.13
C TYR A 292 5.90 -4.76 -3.34
N LEU A 293 4.63 -4.47 -3.66
CA LEU A 293 3.64 -5.49 -3.98
C LEU A 293 3.90 -6.13 -5.36
N GLU A 294 4.42 -5.37 -6.31
CA GLU A 294 4.87 -5.91 -7.60
C GLU A 294 6.10 -6.82 -7.40
N ALA A 295 7.02 -6.47 -6.50
CA ALA A 295 8.14 -7.35 -6.13
C ALA A 295 7.63 -8.69 -5.56
N LEU A 296 6.68 -8.66 -4.63
CA LEU A 296 6.05 -9.86 -4.08
C LEU A 296 5.32 -10.67 -5.15
N THR A 297 4.65 -10.00 -6.09
CA THR A 297 3.95 -10.64 -7.22
C THR A 297 4.93 -11.32 -8.17
N PHE A 298 6.02 -10.63 -8.53
CA PHE A 298 7.10 -11.20 -9.33
C PHE A 298 7.67 -12.44 -8.68
N LEU A 299 8.07 -12.37 -7.40
CA LEU A 299 8.61 -13.53 -6.68
C LEU A 299 7.59 -14.67 -6.60
N PHE A 300 6.32 -14.36 -6.29
CA PHE A 300 5.25 -15.36 -6.25
C PHE A 300 5.10 -16.07 -7.59
N THR A 301 4.98 -15.34 -8.69
CA THR A 301 4.81 -15.94 -10.02
C THR A 301 6.04 -16.75 -10.46
N ALA A 302 7.25 -16.27 -10.12
CA ALA A 302 8.50 -16.97 -10.42
C ALA A 302 8.66 -18.28 -9.64
N PHE A 303 8.31 -18.31 -8.36
CA PHE A 303 8.46 -19.51 -7.52
C PHE A 303 7.31 -20.50 -7.66
N THR A 304 6.10 -20.03 -7.90
CA THR A 304 4.91 -20.90 -7.95
C THR A 304 4.56 -21.35 -9.37
N GLY A 305 4.97 -20.58 -10.39
CA GLY A 305 4.54 -20.80 -11.77
C GLY A 305 3.07 -20.47 -12.03
N TYR A 306 2.38 -19.80 -11.10
CA TYR A 306 0.97 -19.41 -11.22
C TYR A 306 0.79 -17.91 -11.20
N GLU A 307 -0.25 -17.42 -11.87
CA GLU A 307 -0.60 -16.00 -11.87
C GLU A 307 -1.15 -15.56 -10.52
N ALA A 308 -0.88 -14.31 -10.13
CA ALA A 308 -1.49 -13.67 -8.98
C ALA A 308 -2.64 -12.75 -9.40
N GLU A 309 -3.63 -12.57 -8.53
CA GLU A 309 -4.61 -11.51 -8.69
C GLU A 309 -3.91 -10.15 -8.63
N PRO A 310 -4.33 -9.18 -9.47
CA PRO A 310 -3.73 -7.85 -9.46
C PRO A 310 -3.91 -7.20 -8.09
N VAL A 311 -2.85 -6.55 -7.60
CA VAL A 311 -2.89 -5.86 -6.30
C VAL A 311 -3.30 -4.39 -6.44
N MET A 312 -2.92 -3.77 -7.55
CA MET A 312 -3.30 -2.40 -7.94
C MET A 312 -3.78 -2.42 -9.40
N ASP A 313 -4.77 -1.58 -9.74
CA ASP A 313 -5.24 -1.39 -11.12
C ASP A 313 -5.43 0.11 -11.44
N ASN A 314 -4.30 0.79 -11.68
CA ASN A 314 -4.21 2.20 -12.09
C ASN A 314 -5.21 3.14 -11.37
N PRO A 315 -5.25 3.15 -10.03
CA PRO A 315 -6.30 3.84 -9.29
C PRO A 315 -6.31 5.36 -9.52
N LEU A 316 -5.15 5.99 -9.70
CA LEU A 316 -5.05 7.45 -9.91
C LEU A 316 -5.32 7.91 -11.33
N LEU A 317 -5.34 6.99 -12.31
CA LEU A 317 -5.44 7.35 -13.74
C LEU A 317 -6.74 6.85 -14.39
N ALA A 318 -7.39 5.83 -13.81
CA ALA A 318 -8.51 5.14 -14.45
C ALA A 318 -9.82 5.13 -13.62
N SER A 319 -9.81 5.62 -12.37
CA SER A 319 -10.99 5.56 -11.50
C SER A 319 -12.12 6.48 -11.94
N GLN A 320 -13.32 5.92 -12.17
CA GLN A 320 -14.49 6.70 -12.61
C GLN A 320 -15.47 7.01 -11.47
N SER A 321 -15.31 6.35 -10.31
CA SER A 321 -16.06 6.67 -9.10
C SER A 321 -15.29 6.29 -7.82
N PRO A 322 -15.64 6.85 -6.64
CA PRO A 322 -15.03 6.47 -5.36
C PRO A 322 -15.16 4.98 -5.04
N SER A 323 -16.30 4.35 -5.36
CA SER A 323 -16.50 2.92 -5.14
C SER A 323 -15.67 2.05 -6.09
N GLU A 324 -15.41 2.52 -7.31
CA GLU A 324 -14.47 1.86 -8.22
C GLU A 324 -13.03 2.00 -7.72
N PHE A 325 -12.64 3.19 -7.26
CA PHE A 325 -11.31 3.46 -6.70
C PHE A 325 -10.99 2.47 -5.56
N TRP A 326 -11.80 2.46 -4.50
CA TRP A 326 -11.56 1.62 -3.31
C TRP A 326 -11.98 0.15 -3.48
N GLY A 327 -12.89 -0.13 -4.41
CA GLY A 327 -13.47 -1.45 -4.57
C GLY A 327 -12.86 -2.31 -5.65
N ARG A 328 -12.15 -1.71 -6.62
CA ARG A 328 -11.67 -2.40 -7.82
C ARG A 328 -10.27 -2.02 -8.28
N ARG A 329 -9.67 -0.96 -7.72
CA ARG A 329 -8.40 -0.43 -8.26
C ARG A 329 -7.31 -0.23 -7.21
N TRP A 330 -7.69 0.22 -6.01
CA TRP A 330 -6.76 0.44 -4.92
C TRP A 330 -6.68 -0.80 -4.01
N ASN A 331 -5.47 -1.33 -3.84
CA ASN A 331 -5.12 -2.40 -2.90
C ASN A 331 -6.16 -3.53 -2.85
N LEU A 332 -6.29 -4.25 -3.97
CA LEU A 332 -7.27 -5.31 -4.17
C LEU A 332 -7.10 -6.49 -3.21
N LEU A 333 -5.88 -6.68 -2.70
CA LEU A 333 -5.61 -7.61 -1.61
C LEU A 333 -6.37 -7.21 -0.33
N VAL A 334 -6.14 -5.98 0.15
CA VAL A 334 -6.81 -5.45 1.35
C VAL A 334 -8.32 -5.37 1.14
N HIS A 335 -8.77 -4.99 -0.07
CA HIS A 335 -10.18 -5.04 -0.44
C HIS A 335 -10.77 -6.45 -0.23
N THR A 336 -10.09 -7.49 -0.70
CA THR A 336 -10.59 -8.87 -0.64
C THR A 336 -10.73 -9.35 0.80
N VAL A 337 -9.70 -9.15 1.62
CA VAL A 337 -9.72 -9.59 3.03
C VAL A 337 -10.71 -8.78 3.87
N LEU A 338 -10.85 -7.47 3.64
CA LEU A 338 -11.90 -6.65 4.29
C LEU A 338 -13.31 -7.05 3.84
N LYS A 339 -13.48 -7.37 2.55
CA LYS A 339 -14.76 -7.81 2.01
C LYS A 339 -15.22 -9.12 2.65
N ASN A 340 -14.31 -10.07 2.83
CA ASN A 340 -14.63 -11.38 3.40
C ASN A 340 -14.61 -11.38 4.93
N GLY A 341 -13.73 -10.60 5.56
CA GLY A 341 -13.58 -10.50 7.01
C GLY A 341 -14.49 -9.49 7.71
N VAL A 342 -15.02 -8.47 7.01
CA VAL A 342 -15.88 -7.45 7.62
C VAL A 342 -17.19 -7.28 6.85
N TYR A 343 -17.10 -6.91 5.57
CA TYR A 343 -18.30 -6.52 4.80
C TYR A 343 -19.34 -7.64 4.73
N LYS A 344 -18.95 -8.86 4.32
CA LYS A 344 -19.85 -10.01 4.20
C LYS A 344 -20.45 -10.44 5.56
N PRO A 345 -19.66 -10.59 6.64
CA PRO A 345 -20.21 -10.85 7.98
C PRO A 345 -21.24 -9.82 8.42
N ILE A 346 -20.92 -8.53 8.35
CA ILE A 346 -21.84 -7.45 8.77
C ILE A 346 -23.08 -7.41 7.88
N ARG A 347 -22.91 -7.62 6.56
CA ARG A 347 -24.04 -7.69 5.62
C ARG A 347 -24.99 -8.85 5.94
N LYS A 348 -24.45 -10.00 6.36
CA LYS A 348 -25.25 -11.19 6.76
C LYS A 348 -26.02 -10.93 8.05
N THR A 349 -25.40 -10.26 9.03
CA THR A 349 -26.01 -9.99 10.34
C THR A 349 -27.02 -8.84 10.31
N CYS A 350 -26.67 -7.71 9.69
CA CYS A 350 -27.48 -6.48 9.75
C CYS A 350 -28.41 -6.28 8.54
N SER A 351 -28.26 -7.06 7.46
CA SER A 351 -28.99 -6.89 6.19
C SER A 351 -28.91 -5.49 5.54
N SER A 352 -28.08 -4.58 6.06
CA SER A 352 -27.92 -3.20 5.60
C SER A 352 -26.61 -3.02 4.84
N LYS A 353 -26.69 -2.39 3.66
CA LYS A 353 -25.52 -2.20 2.78
C LYS A 353 -24.69 -1.04 3.33
N THR A 354 -25.36 0.01 3.75
CA THR A 354 -24.76 1.18 4.38
C THR A 354 -24.00 0.79 5.65
N ALA A 355 -24.61 -0.01 6.52
CA ALA A 355 -23.94 -0.49 7.74
C ALA A 355 -22.67 -1.29 7.42
N ALA A 356 -22.73 -2.17 6.41
CA ALA A 356 -21.57 -2.95 5.99
C ALA A 356 -20.45 -2.06 5.40
N VAL A 357 -20.79 -1.06 4.58
CA VAL A 357 -19.82 -0.09 4.05
C VAL A 357 -19.15 0.69 5.17
N ILE A 358 -19.94 1.33 6.05
CA ILE A 358 -19.42 2.14 7.17
C ILE A 358 -18.54 1.27 8.08
N SER A 359 -18.99 0.06 8.44
CA SER A 359 -18.21 -0.85 9.30
C SER A 359 -16.91 -1.28 8.64
N THR A 360 -16.89 -1.47 7.32
CA THR A 360 -15.67 -1.86 6.59
C THR A 360 -14.64 -0.73 6.59
N PHE A 361 -15.07 0.51 6.33
CA PHE A 361 -14.18 1.68 6.35
C PHE A 361 -13.74 2.04 7.78
N LEU A 362 -14.63 1.91 8.77
CA LEU A 362 -14.27 2.09 10.18
C LEU A 362 -13.22 1.06 10.61
N ALA A 363 -13.42 -0.22 10.28
CA ALA A 363 -12.43 -1.26 10.54
C ALA A 363 -11.09 -0.90 9.87
N SER A 364 -11.10 -0.54 8.58
CA SER A 364 -9.90 -0.09 7.86
C SER A 364 -9.17 1.05 8.58
N GLY A 365 -9.90 2.07 9.04
CA GLY A 365 -9.35 3.18 9.82
C GLY A 365 -8.66 2.71 11.10
N ILE A 366 -9.36 1.91 11.92
CA ILE A 366 -8.82 1.37 13.18
C ILE A 366 -7.56 0.53 12.94
N PHE A 367 -7.51 -0.30 11.90
CA PHE A 367 -6.31 -1.08 11.60
C PHE A 367 -5.15 -0.22 11.15
N HIS A 368 -5.40 0.89 10.46
CA HIS A 368 -4.33 1.83 10.18
C HIS A 368 -3.86 2.54 11.44
N GLU A 369 -4.73 2.93 12.38
CA GLU A 369 -4.27 3.47 13.69
C GLU A 369 -3.40 2.44 14.44
N TRP A 370 -3.80 1.16 14.43
CA TRP A 370 -3.01 0.06 14.99
C TRP A 370 -1.66 -0.10 14.28
N LEU A 371 -1.65 0.00 12.94
CA LEU A 371 -0.43 -0.07 12.14
C LEU A 371 0.50 1.11 12.44
N LEU A 372 -0.06 2.33 12.59
CA LEU A 372 0.70 3.50 12.98
C LEU A 372 1.33 3.34 14.36
N LEU A 373 0.57 2.81 15.34
CA LEU A 373 1.09 2.51 16.67
C LEU A 373 2.25 1.51 16.62
N MET A 374 2.15 0.49 15.76
CA MET A 374 3.18 -0.53 15.58
C MET A 374 4.44 -0.01 14.89
N VAL A 375 4.29 0.83 13.85
CA VAL A 375 5.39 1.34 13.03
C VAL A 375 6.09 2.53 13.69
N PHE A 376 5.33 3.38 14.38
CA PHE A 376 5.78 4.63 14.98
C PHE A 376 5.58 4.59 16.51
N PRO A 377 6.26 3.70 17.24
CA PRO A 377 6.15 3.67 18.70
C PRO A 377 6.57 5.04 19.24
N ASN A 378 5.70 5.65 20.04
CA ASN A 378 5.82 7.01 20.58
C ASN A 378 7.26 7.28 21.06
N ARG A 379 8.07 7.95 20.23
CA ARG A 379 9.36 8.49 20.67
C ARG A 379 9.00 9.72 21.50
N PHE A 380 8.85 9.57 22.81
CA PHE A 380 8.46 10.69 23.68
C PHE A 380 9.63 11.66 23.92
N VAL A 381 9.30 12.95 23.78
CA VAL A 381 9.83 14.21 24.37
C VAL A 381 11.24 14.21 24.98
N GLY A 382 12.07 15.09 24.42
CA GLY A 382 13.26 15.66 25.04
C GLY A 382 14.14 16.25 23.94
N GLY A 383 14.11 17.57 23.77
CA GLY A 383 15.08 18.26 22.92
C GLY A 383 16.47 18.00 23.46
N ASN A 384 17.16 17.02 22.88
CA ASN A 384 18.58 16.85 23.04
C ASN A 384 19.20 17.20 21.70
N GLN A 385 19.93 18.31 21.68
CA GLN A 385 20.88 18.62 20.63
C GLN A 385 21.77 17.39 20.43
N HIS A 386 21.81 16.86 19.22
CA HIS A 386 22.98 16.09 18.81
C HIS A 386 24.21 16.99 18.94
N HIS A 387 25.40 16.41 19.13
CA HIS A 387 26.69 17.12 19.09
C HIS A 387 26.95 17.91 17.78
N ASP A 388 26.05 17.78 16.80
CA ASP A 388 26.01 18.45 15.48
C ASP A 388 25.04 19.68 15.44
N GLY A 389 24.36 20.02 16.54
CA GLY A 389 23.50 21.21 16.59
C GLY A 389 22.18 21.13 15.81
N SER A 390 21.85 20.00 15.18
CA SER A 390 20.55 19.79 14.54
C SER A 390 19.45 19.48 15.57
N GLU A 391 18.47 20.37 15.72
CA GLU A 391 17.28 20.15 16.53
C GLU A 391 16.29 19.26 15.75
N LYS A 392 16.13 17.99 16.15
CA LYS A 392 15.18 17.08 15.50
C LYS A 392 13.85 17.16 16.24
N ASN A 393 12.87 17.87 15.66
CA ASN A 393 11.50 17.88 16.16
C ASN A 393 10.95 16.45 16.21
N ILE A 394 10.73 15.93 17.41
CA ILE A 394 10.24 14.57 17.63
C ILE A 394 8.74 14.54 17.32
N TYR A 395 8.33 13.78 16.30
CA TYR A 395 6.92 13.65 15.91
C TYR A 395 6.13 12.86 16.96
N ARG A 396 5.08 13.47 17.51
CA ARG A 396 4.10 12.80 18.38
C ARG A 396 2.98 12.23 17.52
N LEU A 397 2.76 10.92 17.63
CA LEU A 397 1.65 10.28 16.93
C LEU A 397 0.31 10.74 17.51
N GLU A 398 -0.54 11.32 16.66
CA GLU A 398 -1.93 11.66 16.98
C GLU A 398 -2.85 10.55 16.47
N PHE A 399 -3.71 10.04 17.35
CA PHE A 399 -4.68 9.01 17.00
C PHE A 399 -5.99 9.60 16.49
N GLY A 400 -6.62 8.89 15.56
CA GLY A 400 -7.97 9.18 15.07
C GLY A 400 -8.00 9.91 13.73
N GLY A 401 -6.92 10.59 13.34
CA GLY A 401 -6.82 11.28 12.05
C GLY A 401 -7.02 10.31 10.87
N THR A 402 -6.38 9.15 10.93
CA THR A 402 -6.53 8.15 9.86
C THR A 402 -7.95 7.59 9.82
N THR A 403 -8.55 7.34 10.97
CA THR A 403 -9.95 6.90 11.04
C THR A 403 -10.90 7.92 10.43
N ILE A 404 -10.69 9.22 10.70
CA ILE A 404 -11.45 10.31 10.08
C ILE A 404 -11.29 10.30 8.55
N PHE A 405 -10.08 10.12 8.04
CA PHE A 405 -9.83 9.99 6.60
C PHE A 405 -10.64 8.84 5.97
N PHE A 406 -10.62 7.64 6.55
CA PHE A 406 -11.38 6.51 6.00
C PHE A 406 -12.90 6.70 6.11
N LEU A 407 -13.40 7.35 7.17
CA LEU A 407 -14.82 7.69 7.28
C LEU A 407 -15.25 8.74 6.25
N TRP A 408 -14.37 9.70 5.93
CA TRP A 408 -14.58 10.63 4.81
C TRP A 408 -14.72 9.89 3.48
N GLN A 409 -13.86 8.90 3.20
CA GLN A 409 -13.98 8.07 2.01
C GLN A 409 -15.30 7.26 1.98
N ALA A 410 -15.73 6.75 3.13
CA ALA A 410 -17.03 6.08 3.26
C ALA A 410 -18.21 7.02 2.96
N MET A 411 -18.12 8.28 3.41
CA MET A 411 -19.11 9.31 3.13
C MET A 411 -19.18 9.63 1.64
N LEU A 412 -18.05 9.74 0.94
CA LEU A 412 -18.02 9.94 -0.53
C LEU A 412 -18.69 8.80 -1.29
N ILE A 413 -18.46 7.55 -0.90
CA ILE A 413 -19.15 6.38 -1.47
C ILE A 413 -20.64 6.41 -1.12
N GLY A 414 -21.00 6.85 0.09
CA GLY A 414 -22.39 7.09 0.49
C GLY A 414 -23.08 8.09 -0.43
N PHE A 415 -22.43 9.21 -0.72
CA PHE A 415 -22.91 10.20 -1.68
C PHE A 415 -23.01 9.65 -3.10
N GLU A 416 -22.03 8.88 -3.57
CA GLU A 416 -22.11 8.19 -4.85
C GLU A 416 -23.34 7.26 -4.92
N MET A 417 -23.63 6.53 -3.84
CA MET A 417 -24.77 5.62 -3.78
C MET A 417 -26.14 6.31 -3.75
N THR A 418 -26.22 7.54 -3.25
CA THR A 418 -27.46 8.34 -3.22
C THR A 418 -27.62 9.17 -4.49
N LEU A 419 -26.60 9.96 -4.86
CA LEU A 419 -26.61 10.85 -6.03
C LEU A 419 -26.46 10.10 -7.36
N GLY A 420 -25.74 8.97 -7.38
CA GLY A 420 -25.55 8.14 -8.58
C GLY A 420 -26.85 7.54 -9.13
N LYS A 421 -27.92 7.50 -8.32
CA LYS A 421 -29.26 7.10 -8.74
C LYS A 421 -30.04 8.21 -9.46
N SER A 422 -29.60 9.47 -9.35
CA SER A 422 -30.25 10.60 -10.00
C SER A 422 -30.02 10.57 -11.51
N GLN A 423 -31.10 10.70 -12.29
CA GLN A 423 -31.03 10.75 -13.75
C GLN A 423 -30.21 11.95 -14.25
N LEU A 424 -30.24 13.07 -13.51
CA LEU A 424 -29.46 14.27 -13.83
C LEU A 424 -27.96 13.99 -13.74
N PHE A 425 -27.53 13.35 -12.64
CA PHE A 425 -26.13 13.00 -12.44
C PHE A 425 -25.63 12.03 -13.51
N GLN A 426 -26.44 11.04 -13.89
CA GLN A 426 -26.11 10.10 -14.97
C GLN A 426 -26.04 10.76 -16.35
N ARG A 427 -26.87 11.78 -16.62
CA ARG A 427 -26.75 12.57 -17.86
C ARG A 427 -25.46 13.37 -17.88
N ILE A 428 -25.18 14.13 -16.83
CA ILE A 428 -23.98 14.97 -16.74
C ILE A 428 -22.72 14.10 -16.82
N SER A 429 -22.67 13.01 -16.06
CA SER A 429 -21.52 12.09 -16.03
C SER A 429 -21.20 11.49 -17.41
N ARG A 430 -22.16 11.34 -18.32
CA ARG A 430 -21.87 10.85 -19.69
C ARG A 430 -21.03 11.82 -20.53
N TRP A 431 -21.10 13.12 -20.25
CA TRP A 431 -20.36 14.15 -20.99
C TRP A 431 -18.98 14.44 -20.40
N VAL A 432 -18.70 13.99 -19.17
CA VAL A 432 -17.41 14.23 -18.51
C VAL A 432 -16.36 13.24 -19.05
N PRO A 433 -15.23 13.70 -19.61
CA PRO A 433 -14.14 12.83 -20.03
C PRO A 433 -13.56 12.00 -18.88
N ARG A 434 -13.04 10.81 -19.19
CA ARG A 434 -12.46 9.88 -18.18
C ARG A 434 -11.35 10.52 -17.33
N PRO A 435 -10.39 11.30 -17.88
CA PRO A 435 -9.35 11.93 -17.07
C PRO A 435 -9.95 12.90 -16.05
N LEU A 436 -10.98 13.66 -16.45
CA LEU A 436 -11.62 14.63 -15.59
C LEU A 436 -12.44 13.96 -14.48
N LYS A 437 -13.12 12.83 -14.78
CA LYS A 437 -13.76 12.01 -13.73
C LYS A 437 -12.75 11.51 -12.71
N THR A 438 -11.61 11.02 -13.18
CA THR A 438 -10.55 10.52 -12.30
C THR A 438 -10.00 11.64 -11.44
N ALA A 439 -9.75 12.81 -12.03
CA ALA A 439 -9.34 14.01 -11.29
C ALA A 439 -10.37 14.41 -10.23
N PHE A 440 -11.68 14.30 -10.51
CA PHE A 440 -12.72 14.54 -9.50
C PHE A 440 -12.72 13.48 -8.38
N VAL A 441 -12.57 12.20 -8.71
CA VAL A 441 -12.50 11.12 -7.70
C VAL A 441 -11.30 11.31 -6.78
N VAL A 442 -10.11 11.54 -7.35
CA VAL A 442 -8.90 11.79 -6.57
C VAL A 442 -9.02 13.12 -5.81
N GLY A 443 -9.42 14.19 -6.48
CA GLY A 443 -9.54 15.54 -5.90
C GLY A 443 -10.56 15.66 -4.77
N THR A 444 -11.59 14.80 -4.73
CA THR A 444 -12.53 14.74 -3.59
C THR A 444 -12.03 13.87 -2.44
N GLY A 445 -11.11 12.93 -2.70
CA GLY A 445 -10.49 12.10 -1.66
C GLY A 445 -9.27 12.72 -0.97
N ILE A 446 -8.53 13.59 -1.66
CA ILE A 446 -7.32 14.25 -1.14
C ILE A 446 -7.53 15.27 0.01
N PRO A 447 -8.66 15.99 0.15
CA PRO A 447 -8.80 17.06 1.15
C PRO A 447 -8.42 16.68 2.58
N LEU A 448 -8.71 15.44 3.01
CA LEU A 448 -8.35 14.93 4.33
C LEU A 448 -7.18 13.93 4.31
N ALA A 449 -6.47 13.80 3.18
CA ALA A 449 -5.38 12.82 3.05
C ALA A 449 -4.20 13.13 3.98
N HIS A 450 -3.98 14.39 4.36
CA HIS A 450 -2.95 14.76 5.32
C HIS A 450 -3.13 14.09 6.70
N PHE A 451 -4.37 13.90 7.16
CA PHE A 451 -4.66 13.14 8.40
C PHE A 451 -4.20 11.68 8.35
N PHE A 452 -4.02 11.13 7.15
CA PHE A 452 -3.49 9.79 6.93
C PHE A 452 -1.99 9.79 6.66
N LEU A 453 -1.50 10.77 5.89
CA LEU A 453 -0.13 10.79 5.37
C LEU A 453 0.88 11.39 6.35
N GLU A 454 0.45 12.25 7.27
CA GLU A 454 1.32 13.00 8.18
C GLU A 454 2.36 12.12 8.92
N PRO A 455 1.98 10.98 9.54
CA PRO A 455 2.96 10.13 10.22
C PRO A 455 4.05 9.60 9.30
N TYR A 456 3.76 9.36 8.02
CA TYR A 456 4.72 8.83 7.05
C TYR A 456 5.68 9.90 6.53
N VAL A 457 5.21 11.14 6.36
CA VAL A 457 6.03 12.21 5.77
C VAL A 457 6.88 12.95 6.81
N ARG A 458 6.40 13.05 8.06
CA ARG A 458 7.09 13.74 9.16
C ARG A 458 8.03 12.83 9.97
N SER A 459 7.93 11.52 9.77
CA SER A 459 8.87 10.56 10.32
C SER A 459 9.96 10.19 9.32
N ASP A 460 10.94 9.41 9.75
CA ASP A 460 11.97 8.87 8.86
C ASP A 460 11.46 7.69 7.99
N PHE A 461 10.14 7.48 7.84
CA PHE A 461 9.58 6.33 7.12
C PHE A 461 10.15 6.16 5.70
N PHE A 462 10.05 7.19 4.87
CA PHE A 462 10.58 7.16 3.50
C PHE A 462 12.12 7.13 3.46
N ARG A 463 12.79 7.71 4.46
CA ARG A 463 14.25 7.64 4.61
C ARG A 463 14.70 6.22 4.90
N HIS A 464 14.00 5.50 5.77
CA HIS A 464 14.26 4.08 6.06
C HIS A 464 14.00 3.16 4.86
N GLY A 465 13.21 3.61 3.88
CA GLY A 465 13.01 2.93 2.60
C GLY A 465 13.99 3.32 1.51
N ALA A 466 14.77 4.39 1.68
CA ALA A 466 15.77 4.85 0.72
C ALA A 466 16.84 3.79 0.36
N PRO A 467 17.34 2.97 1.30
CA PRO A 467 18.30 1.91 1.00
C PRO A 467 17.82 0.92 -0.07
N GLY A 468 16.52 0.68 -0.16
CA GLY A 468 15.93 -0.21 -1.16
C GLY A 468 15.92 0.36 -2.58
N LEU A 469 16.23 1.65 -2.76
CA LEU A 469 16.04 2.36 -4.02
C LEU A 469 17.36 2.82 -4.63
N PRO A 470 17.51 2.80 -5.97
CA PRO A 470 18.53 3.59 -6.64
C PRO A 470 18.15 5.07 -6.54
N MET A 471 19.07 5.92 -6.07
CA MET A 471 18.77 7.33 -5.80
C MET A 471 19.87 8.25 -6.31
N VAL A 472 19.47 9.42 -6.81
CA VAL A 472 20.35 10.58 -6.98
C VAL A 472 20.20 11.47 -5.74
N ILE A 473 21.30 11.77 -5.07
CA ILE A 473 21.32 12.66 -3.90
C ILE A 473 22.24 13.85 -4.12
N LEU A 474 21.93 14.96 -3.48
CA LEU A 474 22.81 16.11 -3.40
C LEU A 474 23.99 15.77 -2.48
N ILE A 475 25.22 16.01 -2.92
CA ILE A 475 26.42 15.90 -2.08
C ILE A 475 26.72 17.30 -1.53
N PRO A 476 26.56 17.53 -0.21
CA PRO A 476 27.01 18.77 0.41
C PRO A 476 28.52 18.91 0.19
N LYS A 477 28.97 20.08 -0.26
CA LYS A 477 30.40 20.41 -0.38
C LYS A 477 31.02 20.69 0.97
#